data_AF-A0A2J8UBL4-F1
#
_entry.id   AF-A0A2J8UBL4-F1
#
_cell.length_a   1.000
_cell.length_b   1.000
_cell.length_c   1.000
_cell.angle_alpha   90.00
_cell.angle_beta   90.00
_cell.angle_gamma   90.00
#
_symmetry.space_group_name_H-M   'P 1'
#
loop_
_entity.id
_entity.type
_entity.pdbx_description
1 polymer ?
#
loop_
_entity_poly.entity_id
_entity_poly.type
_entity_poly.pdbx_seq_one_letter_code
_entity_poly.pdbx_strand_id
1 'polypeptide(L)'
;PDITEEEMRKLFEKYGKAGEVFIHKDKGFGFIRLVERAVVIVDDRGRPSGKGIVEFSGKPAARKALDRCSEGSFLLTTFPRPVTVEPMDQLDDEEGLPEKLVIKNQQFHKEREQPPRFAQPGSFEYEYAMRWKALIEMEKQQQDQVDRNIKEAREKLEMEMEAARHEHQVMLMRQDLMRRQEELRRMEELHNQEVQKRKQLELRQEEERRRREEEMRRQQEEMMRRQQEGFKGT
;
A
#
# COMPACT_ATOMS: atom_id res chain seq x y z
N PRO A 1 10.17 15.25 28.18
CA PRO A 1 9.83 16.64 27.79
C PRO A 1 8.67 16.60 26.80
N ASP A 2 7.47 16.93 27.28
CA ASP A 2 6.26 16.88 26.47
C ASP A 2 6.23 18.06 25.51
N ILE A 3 6.18 17.79 24.21
CA ILE A 3 6.02 18.80 23.18
C ILE A 3 4.73 19.59 23.42
N THR A 4 4.82 20.92 23.41
CA THR A 4 3.68 21.82 23.55
C THR A 4 3.02 22.09 22.20
N GLU A 5 1.77 22.58 22.23
CA GLU A 5 1.05 22.95 21.01
C GLU A 5 1.80 24.01 20.21
N GLU A 6 2.39 25.00 20.88
CA GLU A 6 3.16 26.08 20.26
C GLU A 6 4.45 25.56 19.61
N GLU A 7 5.18 24.67 20.28
CA GLU A 7 6.37 24.02 19.70
C GLU A 7 6.00 23.17 18.48
N MET A 8 4.88 22.44 18.56
CA MET A 8 4.37 21.66 17.44
C MET A 8 3.96 22.56 16.26
N ARG A 9 3.30 23.69 16.51
CA ARG A 9 2.96 24.68 15.46
C ARG A 9 4.24 25.22 14.81
N LYS A 10 5.24 25.60 15.60
CA LYS A 10 6.51 26.16 15.13
C LYS A 10 7.34 25.17 14.30
N LEU A 11 7.32 23.88 14.67
CA LEU A 11 7.97 22.81 13.90
C LEU A 11 7.38 22.65 12.49
N PHE A 12 6.07 22.87 12.35
CA PHE A 12 5.34 22.66 11.10
C PHE A 12 5.03 23.94 10.32
N GLU A 13 5.36 25.11 10.86
CA GLU A 13 5.18 26.43 10.23
C GLU A 13 5.80 26.49 8.82
N LYS A 14 6.95 25.84 8.62
CA LYS A 14 7.62 25.73 7.32
C LYS A 14 6.88 24.89 6.27
N TYR A 15 5.82 24.18 6.66
CA TYR A 15 4.97 23.38 5.77
C TYR A 15 3.59 24.01 5.54
N GLY A 16 3.21 25.04 6.29
CA GLY A 16 1.93 25.72 6.17
C GLY A 16 1.43 26.26 7.50
N LYS A 17 0.35 27.03 7.47
CA LYS A 17 -0.31 27.50 8.70
C LYS A 17 -1.03 26.32 9.36
N ALA A 18 -0.63 26.00 10.58
CA ALA A 18 -1.28 24.99 11.40
C ALA A 18 -2.73 25.38 11.70
N GLY A 19 -3.67 24.52 11.31
CA GLY A 19 -5.07 24.53 11.73
C GLY A 19 -5.20 23.96 13.15
N GLU A 20 -6.03 22.94 13.33
CA GLU A 20 -6.16 22.26 14.63
C GLU A 20 -4.90 21.45 14.97
N VAL A 21 -4.47 21.57 16.22
CA VAL A 21 -3.36 20.79 16.78
C VAL A 21 -3.90 20.02 17.97
N PHE A 22 -3.73 18.71 17.93
CA PHE A 22 -4.13 17.78 18.98
C PHE A 22 -2.88 17.08 19.51
N ILE A 23 -2.70 17.03 20.83
CA ILE A 23 -1.57 16.34 21.46
C ILE A 23 -2.11 15.43 22.57
N HIS A 24 -1.91 14.12 22.44
CA HIS A 24 -2.23 13.14 23.46
C HIS A 24 -0.97 12.83 24.29
N LYS A 25 -0.78 13.58 25.38
CA LYS A 25 0.43 13.51 26.22
C LYS A 25 0.72 12.11 26.75
N ASP A 26 -0.29 11.40 27.27
CA ASP A 26 -0.09 10.06 27.88
C ASP A 26 0.31 8.97 26.87
N LYS A 27 -0.02 9.15 25.58
CA LYS A 27 0.26 8.17 24.52
C LYS A 27 1.38 8.62 23.57
N GLY A 28 1.94 9.82 23.80
CA GLY A 28 3.11 10.32 23.06
C GLY A 28 2.88 10.59 21.56
N PHE A 29 1.66 10.88 21.12
CA PHE A 29 1.37 11.23 19.72
C PHE A 29 0.53 12.51 19.61
N GLY A 30 0.63 13.20 18.48
CA GLY A 30 -0.18 14.38 18.17
C GLY A 30 -0.49 14.50 16.68
N PHE A 31 -1.53 15.26 16.35
CA PHE A 31 -1.95 15.59 14.99
C PHE A 31 -1.88 17.10 14.78
N ILE A 32 -1.43 17.52 13.60
CA ILE A 32 -1.46 18.91 13.17
C ILE A 32 -2.15 18.96 11.81
N ARG A 33 -3.29 19.64 11.75
CA ARG A 33 -4.07 19.75 10.53
C ARG A 33 -3.59 20.97 9.76
N LEU A 34 -2.93 20.78 8.62
CA LEU A 34 -2.51 21.89 7.73
C LEU A 34 -3.58 22.29 6.71
N VAL A 35 -4.80 21.78 6.89
CA VAL A 35 -5.93 21.81 5.95
C VAL A 35 -7.16 22.34 6.69
N GLU A 36 -7.94 23.22 6.07
CA GLU A 36 -9.17 23.80 6.63
C GLU A 36 -10.39 22.92 6.35
N ARG A 37 -10.45 22.28 5.18
CA ARG A 37 -11.55 21.37 4.82
C ARG A 37 -11.06 20.25 3.91
N ALA A 38 -11.60 19.06 4.11
CA ALA A 38 -11.37 17.92 3.23
C ALA A 38 -12.69 17.16 3.07
N VAL A 39 -13.17 17.01 1.84
CA VAL A 39 -14.45 16.38 1.53
C VAL A 39 -14.27 15.42 0.35
N VAL A 40 -14.83 14.23 0.47
CA VAL A 40 -14.93 13.28 -0.64
C VAL A 40 -16.22 13.57 -1.40
N ILE A 41 -16.14 13.70 -2.72
CA ILE A 41 -17.32 13.90 -3.56
C ILE A 41 -18.01 12.54 -3.69
N VAL A 42 -19.31 12.50 -3.41
CA VAL A 42 -20.16 11.31 -3.52
C VAL A 42 -21.22 11.47 -4.60
N ASP A 43 -21.74 10.37 -5.12
CA ASP A 43 -22.90 10.37 -6.00
C ASP A 43 -24.22 10.56 -5.23
N ASP A 44 -25.34 10.57 -5.96
CA ASP A 44 -26.71 10.71 -5.44
C ASP A 44 -27.11 9.59 -4.45
N ARG A 45 -26.37 8.49 -4.42
CA ARG A 45 -26.57 7.34 -3.51
C ARG A 45 -25.56 7.32 -2.37
N GLY A 46 -24.70 8.33 -2.25
CA GLY A 46 -23.66 8.43 -1.23
C GLY A 46 -22.43 7.56 -1.49
N ARG A 47 -22.27 7.00 -2.70
CA ARG A 47 -21.06 6.23 -3.06
C ARG A 47 -19.94 7.19 -3.46
N PRO A 48 -18.68 6.90 -3.11
CA PRO A 48 -17.56 7.79 -3.44
C PRO A 48 -17.34 7.85 -4.96
N SER A 49 -17.21 9.06 -5.49
CA SER A 49 -16.93 9.31 -6.92
C SER A 49 -15.47 9.06 -7.31
N GLY A 50 -14.59 8.86 -6.33
CA GLY A 50 -13.13 8.82 -6.53
C GLY A 50 -12.49 10.21 -6.64
N LYS A 51 -13.25 11.29 -6.49
CA LYS A 51 -12.76 12.67 -6.42
C LYS A 51 -12.95 13.24 -5.00
N GLY A 52 -12.15 14.24 -4.65
CA GLY A 52 -12.25 14.93 -3.37
C GLY A 52 -11.72 16.36 -3.47
N ILE A 53 -12.14 17.20 -2.53
CA ILE A 53 -11.75 18.60 -2.42
C ILE A 53 -10.98 18.77 -1.12
N VAL A 54 -9.83 19.43 -1.21
CA VAL A 54 -8.96 19.75 -0.07
C VAL A 54 -8.67 21.24 -0.09
N GLU A 55 -9.13 21.95 0.94
CA GLU A 55 -8.92 23.38 1.12
C GLU A 55 -7.80 23.59 2.14
N PHE A 56 -6.73 24.23 1.72
CA PHE A 56 -5.59 24.54 2.58
C PHE A 56 -5.77 25.90 3.24
N SER A 57 -5.22 26.05 4.45
CA SER A 57 -5.19 27.32 5.18
C SER A 57 -4.33 28.41 4.55
N GLY A 58 -3.52 28.05 3.54
CA GLY A 58 -2.67 29.00 2.84
C GLY A 58 -2.15 28.48 1.51
N LYS A 59 -2.03 29.41 0.55
CA LYS A 59 -1.53 29.15 -0.81
C LYS A 59 -0.16 28.45 -0.86
N PRO A 60 0.84 28.78 -0.01
CA PRO A 60 2.14 28.09 -0.05
C PRO A 60 2.05 26.58 0.26
N ALA A 61 1.19 26.20 1.21
CA ALA A 61 0.98 24.80 1.58
C ALA A 61 0.32 24.01 0.44
N ALA A 62 -0.72 24.60 -0.17
CA ALA A 62 -1.38 24.02 -1.34
C ALA A 62 -0.41 23.82 -2.51
N ARG A 63 0.44 24.82 -2.79
CA ARG A 63 1.42 24.74 -3.88
C ARG A 63 2.44 23.64 -3.63
N LYS A 64 2.98 23.55 -2.41
CA LYS A 64 3.91 22.49 -2.04
C LYS A 64 3.27 21.09 -2.15
N ALA A 65 2.00 20.95 -1.79
CA ALA A 65 1.27 19.69 -1.95
C ALA A 65 1.12 19.31 -3.45
N LEU A 66 0.74 20.27 -4.30
CA LEU A 66 0.69 20.09 -5.75
C LEU A 66 2.04 19.64 -6.32
N ASP A 67 3.11 20.40 -6.04
CA ASP A 67 4.44 20.10 -6.58
C ASP A 67 4.90 18.69 -6.17
N ARG A 68 4.73 18.32 -4.88
CA ARG A 68 5.11 17.00 -4.35
C ARG A 68 4.29 15.84 -4.93
N CYS A 69 3.00 16.04 -5.17
CA CYS A 69 2.14 15.01 -5.76
C CYS A 69 2.29 14.92 -7.29
N SER A 70 2.81 15.98 -7.94
CA SER A 70 3.18 15.91 -9.36
C SER A 70 4.51 15.19 -9.58
N GLU A 71 5.48 15.35 -8.68
CA GLU A 71 6.81 14.73 -8.80
C GLU A 71 6.86 13.29 -8.25
N GLY A 72 6.08 13.01 -7.20
CA GLY A 72 6.10 11.73 -6.48
C GLY A 72 4.77 10.98 -6.50
N SER A 73 4.80 9.70 -6.16
CA SER A 73 3.59 8.88 -5.98
C SER A 73 3.09 8.96 -4.53
N PHE A 74 2.15 9.85 -4.27
CA PHE A 74 1.52 9.95 -2.94
C PHE A 74 0.39 8.93 -2.81
N LEU A 75 0.50 8.01 -1.84
CA LEU A 75 -0.43 6.90 -1.62
C LEU A 75 -1.20 7.11 -0.31
N LEU A 76 -2.51 6.87 -0.33
CA LEU A 76 -3.37 7.01 0.86
C LEU A 76 -3.78 5.68 1.50
N THR A 77 -3.72 4.58 0.75
CA THR A 77 -4.20 3.28 1.20
C THR A 77 -3.14 2.20 0.99
N THR A 78 -3.42 0.99 1.44
CA THR A 78 -2.61 -0.20 1.15
C THR A 78 -2.63 -0.59 -0.33
N PHE A 79 -3.55 -0.03 -1.10
CA PHE A 79 -3.58 -0.15 -2.55
C PHE A 79 -2.69 0.94 -3.15
N PRO A 80 -1.65 0.59 -3.94
CA PRO A 80 -0.65 1.53 -4.42
C PRO A 80 -1.14 2.35 -5.62
N ARG A 81 -2.35 2.92 -5.52
CA ARG A 81 -2.89 3.87 -6.48
C ARG A 81 -2.52 5.29 -6.05
N PRO A 82 -1.70 6.01 -6.84
CA PRO A 82 -1.34 7.38 -6.53
C PRO A 82 -2.55 8.30 -6.63
N VAL A 83 -2.56 9.31 -5.78
CA VAL A 83 -3.51 10.42 -5.91
C VAL A 83 -3.01 11.40 -6.95
N THR A 84 -3.91 11.83 -7.83
CA THR A 84 -3.69 12.98 -8.71
C THR A 84 -4.21 14.22 -8.01
N VAL A 85 -3.41 15.28 -7.97
CA VAL A 85 -3.79 16.56 -7.36
C VAL A 85 -3.76 17.63 -8.44
N GLU A 86 -4.89 18.29 -8.62
CA GLU A 86 -5.08 19.37 -9.59
C GLU A 86 -5.56 20.63 -8.85
N PRO A 87 -5.19 21.84 -9.32
CA PRO A 87 -5.79 23.07 -8.82
C PRO A 87 -7.31 23.03 -9.02
N MET A 88 -8.07 23.44 -8.01
CA MET A 88 -9.52 23.54 -8.12
C MET A 88 -9.88 24.77 -8.97
N ASP A 89 -10.66 24.56 -10.03
CA ASP A 89 -11.28 25.65 -10.79
C ASP A 89 -12.35 26.32 -9.93
N GLN A 90 -12.16 27.62 -9.66
CA GLN A 90 -13.09 28.44 -8.90
C GLN A 90 -14.03 29.13 -9.88
N LEU A 91 -15.18 28.49 -10.10
CA LEU A 91 -16.26 29.03 -10.92
C LEU A 91 -17.33 29.61 -9.99
N ASP A 92 -17.80 30.82 -10.29
CA ASP A 92 -18.88 31.46 -9.53
C ASP A 92 -20.23 30.89 -9.97
N ASP A 93 -20.89 30.18 -9.06
CA ASP A 93 -22.23 29.61 -9.20
C ASP A 93 -23.30 30.33 -8.36
N GLU A 94 -22.91 31.38 -7.60
CA GLU A 94 -23.79 32.11 -6.70
C GLU A 94 -24.25 33.46 -7.29
N GLU A 95 -23.33 34.30 -7.79
CA GLU A 95 -23.68 35.61 -8.36
C GLU A 95 -23.92 35.55 -9.88
N GLY A 96 -23.08 34.81 -10.60
CA GLY A 96 -23.16 34.63 -12.05
C GLY A 96 -22.90 35.92 -12.83
N LEU A 97 -23.61 36.12 -13.95
CA LEU A 97 -23.49 37.33 -14.78
C LEU A 97 -24.82 38.11 -14.88
N PRO A 98 -25.13 38.98 -13.90
CA PRO A 98 -26.31 39.83 -13.93
C PRO A 98 -26.33 40.81 -15.11
N GLU A 99 -27.52 41.08 -15.65
CA GLU A 99 -27.75 42.03 -16.75
C GLU A 99 -27.07 43.40 -16.54
N LYS A 100 -27.11 43.90 -15.29
CA LYS A 100 -26.49 45.18 -14.91
C LYS A 100 -24.97 45.22 -15.14
N LEU A 101 -24.30 44.06 -15.11
CA LEU A 101 -22.86 43.92 -15.31
C LEU A 101 -22.49 43.58 -16.76
N VAL A 102 -23.47 43.27 -17.61
CA VAL A 102 -23.22 42.94 -19.02
C VAL A 102 -22.76 44.19 -19.78
N ILE A 103 -21.65 44.06 -20.50
CA ILE A 103 -21.08 45.15 -21.32
C ILE A 103 -21.99 45.40 -22.52
N LYS A 104 -22.62 46.59 -22.55
CA LYS A 104 -23.56 47.01 -23.60
C LYS A 104 -22.84 47.54 -24.83
N ASN A 105 -22.08 46.68 -25.50
CA ASN A 105 -21.42 47.00 -26.77
C ASN A 105 -22.39 46.76 -27.96
N GLN A 106 -21.93 47.01 -29.19
CA GLN A 106 -22.73 46.80 -30.39
C GLN A 106 -23.21 45.34 -30.53
N GLN A 107 -22.37 44.36 -30.16
CA GLN A 107 -22.72 42.95 -30.24
C GLN A 107 -23.85 42.59 -29.27
N PHE A 108 -23.83 43.13 -28.05
CA PHE A 108 -24.90 42.95 -27.06
C PHE A 108 -26.26 43.37 -27.62
N HIS A 109 -26.33 44.53 -28.28
CA HIS A 109 -27.57 45.00 -28.88
C HIS A 109 -28.00 44.12 -30.05
N LYS A 110 -27.06 43.77 -30.94
CA LYS A 110 -27.33 42.93 -32.12
C LYS A 110 -27.85 41.54 -31.75
N GLU A 111 -27.23 40.86 -30.80
CA GLU A 111 -27.65 39.52 -30.35
C GLU A 111 -29.05 39.52 -29.72
N ARG A 112 -29.51 40.68 -29.22
CA ARG A 112 -30.81 40.83 -28.54
C ARG A 112 -31.91 41.41 -29.42
N GLU A 113 -31.61 41.72 -30.68
CA GLU A 113 -32.63 42.13 -31.66
C GLU A 113 -33.71 41.05 -31.83
N GLN A 114 -33.32 39.78 -31.67
CA GLN A 114 -34.24 38.65 -31.75
C GLN A 114 -34.52 38.09 -30.34
N PRO A 115 -35.80 37.89 -29.96
CA PRO A 115 -36.13 37.27 -28.68
C PRO A 115 -35.78 35.76 -28.68
N PRO A 116 -35.70 35.14 -27.50
CA PRO A 116 -35.63 33.69 -27.38
C PRO A 116 -36.78 33.01 -28.13
N ARG A 117 -36.46 32.04 -28.98
CA ARG A 117 -37.42 31.37 -29.86
C ARG A 117 -36.96 29.97 -30.23
N PHE A 118 -37.89 29.16 -30.73
CA PHE A 118 -37.56 27.92 -31.42
C PHE A 118 -37.46 28.18 -32.92
N ALA A 119 -36.36 27.76 -33.54
CA ALA A 119 -36.19 27.85 -34.99
C ALA A 119 -37.23 26.95 -35.69
N GLN A 120 -37.85 27.46 -36.76
CA GLN A 120 -38.87 26.72 -37.50
C GLN A 120 -38.23 25.72 -38.47
N PRO A 121 -38.73 24.48 -38.58
CA PRO A 121 -38.27 23.52 -39.57
C PRO A 121 -38.29 24.10 -41.00
N GLY A 122 -37.23 23.87 -41.77
CA GLY A 122 -37.07 24.42 -43.12
C GLY A 122 -36.53 25.86 -43.18
N SER A 123 -36.30 26.52 -42.04
CA SER A 123 -35.59 27.80 -41.99
C SER A 123 -34.06 27.61 -41.99
N PHE A 124 -33.34 28.62 -42.50
CA PHE A 124 -31.88 28.67 -42.44
C PHE A 124 -31.34 28.50 -41.01
N GLU A 125 -31.98 29.15 -40.03
CA GLU A 125 -31.63 29.07 -38.62
C GLU A 125 -31.73 27.62 -38.10
N TYR A 126 -32.84 26.93 -38.42
CA TYR A 126 -33.06 25.56 -37.99
C TYR A 126 -32.03 24.60 -38.60
N GLU A 127 -31.72 24.73 -39.89
CA GLU A 127 -30.75 23.87 -40.55
C GLU A 127 -29.35 23.95 -39.90
N TYR A 128 -28.87 25.17 -39.60
CA TYR A 128 -27.58 25.35 -38.93
C TYR A 128 -27.62 24.96 -37.46
N ALA A 129 -28.72 25.25 -36.74
CA ALA A 129 -28.90 24.78 -35.37
C ALA A 129 -28.83 23.24 -35.30
N MET A 130 -29.44 22.53 -36.25
CA MET A 130 -29.37 21.07 -36.32
C MET A 130 -27.96 20.54 -36.61
N ARG A 131 -27.18 21.22 -37.46
CA ARG A 131 -25.76 20.88 -37.69
C ARG A 131 -24.93 21.07 -36.42
N TRP A 132 -25.14 22.18 -35.71
CA TRP A 132 -24.49 22.42 -34.41
C TRP A 132 -24.85 21.34 -33.39
N LYS A 133 -26.13 20.96 -33.30
CA LYS A 133 -26.56 19.86 -32.42
C LYS A 133 -25.88 18.53 -32.77
N ALA A 134 -25.72 18.24 -34.07
CA ALA A 134 -25.00 17.04 -34.51
C ALA A 134 -23.51 17.06 -34.10
N LEU A 135 -22.85 18.22 -34.14
CA LEU A 135 -21.47 18.37 -33.67
C LEU A 135 -21.34 18.15 -32.16
N ILE A 136 -22.24 18.74 -31.36
CA ILE A 136 -22.27 18.58 -29.90
C ILE A 136 -22.52 17.11 -29.52
N GLU A 137 -23.43 16.44 -30.24
CA GLU A 137 -23.71 15.02 -30.02
C GLU A 137 -22.50 14.14 -30.38
N MET A 138 -21.81 14.46 -31.47
CA MET A 138 -20.57 13.77 -31.86
C MET A 138 -19.46 13.98 -30.81
N GLU A 139 -19.27 15.20 -30.30
CA GLU A 139 -18.32 15.51 -29.23
C GLU A 139 -18.61 14.68 -27.98
N LYS A 140 -19.89 14.65 -27.56
CA LYS A 140 -20.32 13.83 -26.43
C LYS A 140 -20.04 12.34 -26.65
N GLN A 141 -20.34 11.81 -27.83
CA GLN A 141 -20.05 10.40 -28.15
C GLN A 141 -18.55 10.08 -28.10
N GLN A 142 -17.70 11.00 -28.57
CA GLN A 142 -16.25 10.84 -28.49
C GLN A 142 -15.76 10.86 -27.04
N GLN A 143 -16.22 11.81 -26.23
CA GLN A 143 -15.87 11.89 -24.81
C GLN A 143 -16.30 10.63 -24.05
N ASP A 144 -17.55 10.19 -24.24
CA ASP A 144 -18.08 8.98 -23.61
C ASP A 144 -17.29 7.72 -24.02
N GLN A 145 -16.82 7.65 -25.28
CA GLN A 145 -16.00 6.54 -25.75
C GLN A 145 -14.62 6.54 -25.09
N VAL A 146 -13.98 7.70 -24.99
CA VAL A 146 -12.68 7.85 -24.32
C VAL A 146 -12.81 7.49 -22.84
N ASP A 147 -13.85 7.96 -22.17
CA ASP A 147 -14.09 7.68 -20.76
C ASP A 147 -14.27 6.17 -20.50
N ARG A 148 -15.03 5.47 -21.36
CA ARG A 148 -15.16 4.01 -21.30
C ARG A 148 -13.82 3.30 -21.50
N ASN A 149 -13.07 3.68 -22.53
CA ASN A 149 -11.77 3.06 -22.83
C ASN A 149 -10.78 3.24 -21.67
N ILE A 150 -10.73 4.44 -21.08
CA ILE A 150 -9.86 4.73 -19.93
C ILE A 150 -10.30 3.93 -18.71
N LYS A 151 -11.60 3.82 -18.47
CA LYS A 151 -12.13 3.01 -17.35
C LYS A 151 -11.74 1.54 -17.48
N GLU A 152 -11.95 0.93 -18.64
CA GLU A 152 -11.56 -0.46 -18.90
C GLU A 152 -10.05 -0.68 -18.74
N ALA A 153 -9.24 0.24 -19.25
CA ALA A 153 -7.78 0.18 -19.09
C ALA A 153 -7.34 0.25 -17.62
N ARG A 154 -8.00 1.10 -16.81
CA ARG A 154 -7.76 1.19 -15.36
C ARG A 154 -8.15 -0.09 -14.63
N GLU A 155 -9.35 -0.61 -14.87
CA GLU A 155 -9.82 -1.86 -14.25
C GLU A 155 -8.90 -3.04 -14.58
N LYS A 156 -8.43 -3.12 -15.83
CA LYS A 156 -7.47 -4.15 -16.24
C LYS A 156 -6.15 -4.04 -15.47
N LEU A 157 -5.60 -2.82 -15.33
CA LEU A 157 -4.37 -2.60 -14.56
C LEU A 157 -4.55 -2.95 -13.08
N GLU A 158 -5.71 -2.63 -12.51
CA GLU A 158 -6.04 -2.99 -11.12
C GLU A 158 -6.06 -4.52 -10.93
N MET A 159 -6.67 -5.27 -11.86
CA MET A 159 -6.66 -6.74 -11.82
C MET A 159 -5.26 -7.33 -11.95
N GLU A 160 -4.45 -6.85 -12.90
CA GLU A 160 -3.07 -7.30 -13.09
C GLU A 160 -2.23 -7.07 -11.83
N MET A 161 -2.40 -5.92 -11.19
CA MET A 161 -1.68 -5.58 -9.97
C MET A 161 -2.13 -6.42 -8.76
N GLU A 162 -3.43 -6.69 -8.62
CA GLU A 162 -3.92 -7.60 -7.58
C GLU A 162 -3.36 -9.01 -7.77
N ALA A 163 -3.34 -9.53 -8.99
CA ALA A 163 -2.72 -10.81 -9.29
C ALA A 163 -1.24 -10.83 -8.89
N ALA A 164 -0.46 -9.83 -9.31
CA ALA A 164 0.95 -9.70 -8.96
C ALA A 164 1.18 -9.61 -7.44
N ARG A 165 0.31 -8.91 -6.70
CA ARG A 165 0.37 -8.84 -5.25
C ARG A 165 0.15 -10.20 -4.59
N HIS A 166 -0.85 -10.96 -5.06
CA HIS A 166 -1.11 -12.30 -4.54
C HIS A 166 0.06 -13.25 -4.83
N GLU A 167 0.59 -13.21 -6.06
CA GLU A 167 1.78 -13.99 -6.44
C GLU A 167 2.99 -13.66 -5.56
N HIS A 168 3.25 -12.38 -5.33
CA HIS A 168 4.33 -11.94 -4.45
C HIS A 168 4.14 -12.42 -3.01
N GLN A 169 2.91 -12.37 -2.48
CA GLN A 169 2.60 -12.87 -1.15
C GLN A 169 2.83 -14.38 -1.04
N VAL A 170 2.43 -15.15 -2.05
CA VAL A 170 2.68 -16.59 -2.14
C VAL A 170 4.19 -16.86 -2.21
N MET A 171 4.95 -16.08 -2.98
CA MET A 171 6.40 -16.20 -3.06
C MET A 171 7.07 -16.01 -1.69
N LEU A 172 6.69 -14.96 -0.95
CA LEU A 172 7.22 -14.70 0.39
C LEU A 172 6.89 -15.83 1.37
N MET A 173 5.65 -16.34 1.35
CA MET A 173 5.25 -17.48 2.18
C MET A 173 6.03 -18.76 1.83
N ARG A 174 6.26 -19.01 0.54
CA ARG A 174 7.06 -20.15 0.08
C ARG A 174 8.51 -20.03 0.53
N GLN A 175 9.09 -18.83 0.50
CA GLN A 175 10.45 -18.59 0.97
C GLN A 175 10.58 -18.82 2.49
N ASP A 176 9.62 -18.35 3.28
CA ASP A 176 9.60 -18.60 4.74
C ASP A 176 9.43 -20.09 5.05
N LEU A 177 8.55 -20.79 4.32
CA LEU A 177 8.37 -22.23 4.48
C LEU A 177 9.67 -23.00 4.17
N MET A 178 10.34 -22.67 3.06
CA MET A 178 11.62 -23.29 2.69
C MET A 178 12.69 -23.04 3.75
N ARG A 179 12.75 -21.82 4.31
CA ARG A 179 13.69 -21.48 5.40
C ARG A 179 13.44 -22.36 6.63
N ARG A 180 12.18 -22.49 7.07
CA ARG A 180 11.82 -23.33 8.22
C ARG A 180 12.08 -24.81 7.98
N GLN A 181 11.83 -25.30 6.76
CA GLN A 181 12.12 -26.69 6.39
C GLN A 181 13.63 -26.98 6.45
N GLU A 182 14.46 -26.07 5.96
CA GLU A 182 15.93 -26.19 6.03
C GLU A 182 16.45 -26.15 7.48
N GLU A 183 15.87 -25.30 8.34
CA GLU A 183 16.19 -25.26 9.78
C GLU A 183 15.85 -26.59 10.48
N LEU A 184 14.66 -27.15 10.20
CA LEU A 184 14.25 -28.46 10.72
C LEU A 184 15.18 -29.57 10.25
N ARG A 185 15.52 -29.59 8.96
CA ARG A 185 16.44 -30.58 8.39
C ARG A 185 17.81 -30.55 9.07
N ARG A 186 18.36 -29.35 9.32
CA ARG A 186 19.64 -29.21 10.05
C ARG A 186 19.54 -29.71 11.48
N MET A 187 18.43 -29.44 12.18
CA MET A 187 18.22 -29.96 13.53
C MET A 187 18.10 -31.50 13.53
N GLU A 188 17.40 -32.09 12.57
CA GLU A 188 17.29 -33.54 12.42
C GLU A 188 18.66 -34.19 12.11
N GLU A 189 19.48 -33.57 11.25
CA GLU A 189 20.84 -34.03 10.96
C GLU A 189 21.74 -33.99 12.20
N LEU A 190 21.70 -32.89 12.97
CA LEU A 190 22.43 -32.78 14.24
C LEU A 190 21.97 -33.84 15.24
N HIS A 191 20.66 -34.04 15.37
CA HIS A 191 20.10 -35.06 16.26
C HIS A 191 20.54 -36.47 15.84
N ASN A 192 20.50 -36.80 14.55
CA ASN A 192 20.97 -38.09 14.04
C ASN A 192 22.47 -38.30 14.29
N GLN A 193 23.30 -37.26 14.11
CA GLN A 193 24.72 -37.34 14.44
C GLN A 193 24.96 -37.61 15.94
N GLU A 194 24.18 -36.98 16.81
CA GLU A 194 24.27 -37.18 18.26
C GLU A 194 23.87 -38.61 18.65
N VAL A 195 22.78 -39.13 18.09
CA VAL A 195 22.35 -40.53 18.29
C VAL A 195 23.41 -41.51 17.79
N GLN A 196 24.01 -41.28 16.63
CA GLN A 196 25.10 -42.12 16.10
C GLN A 196 26.34 -42.09 16.99
N LYS A 197 26.74 -40.91 17.48
CA LYS A 197 27.85 -40.79 18.44
C LYS A 197 27.56 -41.53 19.74
N ARG A 198 26.35 -41.43 20.26
CA ARG A 198 25.93 -42.14 21.49
C ARG A 198 25.99 -43.65 21.30
N LYS A 199 25.49 -44.17 20.16
CA LYS A 199 25.61 -45.61 19.81
C LYS A 199 27.07 -46.06 19.70
N GLN A 200 27.94 -45.28 19.07
CA GLN A 200 29.38 -45.61 19.00
C GLN A 200 30.04 -45.64 20.37
N LEU A 201 29.67 -44.71 21.27
CA LEU A 201 30.20 -44.67 22.61
C LEU A 201 29.75 -45.89 23.43
N GLU A 202 28.48 -46.27 23.32
CA GLU A 202 27.93 -47.47 23.97
C GLU A 202 28.64 -48.75 23.48
N LEU A 203 28.84 -48.91 22.16
CA LEU A 203 29.58 -50.04 21.60
C LEU A 203 31.03 -50.12 22.11
N ARG A 204 31.73 -48.98 22.21
CA ARG A 204 33.09 -48.94 22.78
C ARG A 204 33.11 -49.34 24.25
N GLN A 205 32.15 -48.86 25.04
CA GLN A 205 32.05 -49.23 26.45
C GLN A 205 31.75 -50.72 26.63
N GLU A 206 30.92 -51.30 25.75
CA GLU A 206 30.60 -52.72 25.75
C GLU A 206 31.82 -53.57 25.36
N GLU A 207 32.60 -53.17 24.35
CA GLU A 207 33.87 -53.81 24.00
C GLU A 207 34.91 -53.73 25.12
N GLU A 208 35.06 -52.58 25.79
CA GLU A 208 35.96 -52.45 26.95
C GLU A 208 35.52 -53.34 28.12
N ARG A 209 34.22 -53.43 28.39
CA ARG A 209 33.67 -54.35 29.39
C ARG A 209 33.99 -55.80 29.04
N ARG A 210 33.72 -56.21 27.80
CA ARG A 210 34.05 -57.57 27.32
C ARG A 210 35.53 -57.88 27.45
N ARG A 211 36.43 -56.97 27.06
CA ARG A 211 37.88 -57.17 27.21
C ARG A 211 38.29 -57.33 28.67
N ARG A 212 37.76 -56.51 29.57
CA ARG A 212 38.04 -56.63 31.02
C ARG A 212 37.53 -57.94 31.60
N GLU A 213 36.34 -58.38 31.19
CA GLU A 213 35.80 -59.69 31.60
C GLU A 213 36.66 -60.85 31.08
N GLU A 214 37.11 -60.79 29.82
CA GLU A 214 38.03 -61.80 29.25
C GLU A 214 39.40 -61.80 29.95
N GLU A 215 39.97 -60.64 30.28
CA GLU A 215 41.22 -60.52 31.04
C GLU A 215 41.08 -61.09 32.46
N MET A 216 40.01 -60.73 33.18
CA MET A 216 39.71 -61.28 34.50
C MET A 216 39.56 -62.81 34.45
N ARG A 217 38.88 -63.32 33.43
CA ARG A 217 38.69 -64.76 33.23
C ARG A 217 40.02 -65.47 32.94
N ARG A 218 40.88 -64.90 32.09
CA ARG A 218 42.25 -65.40 31.86
C ARG A 218 43.11 -65.38 33.12
N GLN A 219 43.05 -64.31 33.92
CA GLN A 219 43.76 -64.24 35.20
C GLN A 219 43.25 -65.30 36.19
N GLN A 220 41.93 -65.54 36.24
CA GLN A 220 41.35 -66.60 37.07
C GLN A 220 41.80 -68.00 36.63
N GLU A 221 41.83 -68.25 35.33
CA GLU A 221 42.35 -69.50 34.74
C GLU A 221 43.86 -69.69 35.02
N GLU A 222 44.67 -68.64 34.92
CA GLU A 222 46.10 -68.67 35.29
C GLU A 222 46.30 -68.92 36.80
N MET A 223 45.49 -68.30 37.66
CA MET A 223 45.56 -68.53 39.11
C MET A 223 45.21 -69.98 39.46
N MET A 224 44.18 -70.54 38.82
CA MET A 224 43.79 -71.96 38.97
C MET A 224 44.89 -72.91 38.45
N ARG A 225 45.57 -72.57 37.35
CA ARG A 225 46.75 -73.30 36.86
C ARG A 225 47.91 -73.27 37.86
N ARG A 226 48.22 -72.10 38.43
CA ARG A 226 49.26 -71.96 39.46
C ARG A 226 48.92 -72.73 40.75
N GLN A 227 47.66 -72.82 41.15
CA GLN A 227 47.23 -73.68 42.26
C GLN A 227 47.38 -75.18 41.95
N GLN A 228 47.09 -75.63 40.72
CA GLN A 228 47.31 -77.02 40.31
C GLN A 228 48.80 -77.38 40.17
N GLU A 229 49.64 -76.44 39.76
CA GLU A 229 51.10 -76.64 39.68
C GLU A 229 51.78 -76.55 41.05
N GLY A 230 51.26 -75.74 41.98
CA GLY A 230 51.69 -75.71 43.38
C GLY A 230 51.34 -76.97 44.19
N PHE A 231 50.35 -77.75 43.73
CA PHE A 231 49.97 -79.03 44.37
C PHE A 231 50.77 -80.24 43.84
N LYS A 232 51.67 -80.03 42.88
CA LYS A 232 52.57 -81.08 42.33
C LYS A 232 54.03 -80.95 42.81
N GLY A 233 54.28 -80.12 43.82
CA GLY A 233 55.62 -79.85 44.34
C GLY A 233 55.73 -80.02 45.86
N THR A 234 55.50 -81.23 46.36
CA THR A 234 56.11 -81.85 47.57
C THR A 234 55.75 -83.32 47.59
#